data_AF-A0A1B6MUZ5-F1
#
_entry.id   AF-A0A1B6MUZ5-F1
#
_cell.length_a   1.000
_cell.length_b   1.000
_cell.length_c   1.000
_cell.angle_alpha   90.00
_cell.angle_beta   90.00
_cell.angle_gamma   90.00
#
_symmetry.space_group_name_H-M   'P 1'
#
loop_
_entity.id
_entity.type
_entity.pdbx_description
1 polymer ?
#
loop_
_entity_poly.entity_id
_entity_poly.type
_entity_poly.pdbx_seq_one_letter_code
_entity_poly.pdbx_strand_id
1 'polypeptide(L)'
;MCVTNNVARNESMDLKNKMSEFLENVTDQNGILVDVPNRYDLVNWSCVNKETRKTNRVLNELGSKYKNVTVVEASSAIRDMHTQQGMHFNSRGKRNSIPT
;
A
#
# COMPACT_ATOMS: atom_id res chain seq x y z
N MET A 1 15.18 -18.26 5.67
CA MET A 1 14.93 -17.60 6.97
C MET A 1 15.31 -16.13 6.79
N CYS A 2 14.35 -15.22 6.65
CA CYS A 2 14.64 -13.81 6.33
C CYS A 2 14.91 -13.05 7.63
N VAL A 3 16.15 -12.61 7.83
CA VAL A 3 16.58 -11.63 8.86
C VAL A 3 15.74 -10.34 8.81
N THR A 4 15.08 -10.12 7.68
CA THR A 4 14.19 -9.00 7.34
C THR A 4 12.99 -8.84 8.27
N ASN A 5 12.57 -9.85 9.04
CA ASN A 5 11.38 -9.74 9.90
C ASN A 5 11.53 -8.72 11.03
N ASN A 6 12.72 -8.57 11.62
CA ASN A 6 12.95 -7.59 12.68
C ASN A 6 13.05 -6.16 12.12
N VAL A 7 13.76 -6.00 10.99
CA VAL A 7 13.89 -4.72 10.30
C VAL A 7 12.53 -4.24 9.78
N ALA A 8 11.78 -5.11 9.11
CA ALA A 8 10.46 -4.79 8.58
C ALA A 8 9.45 -4.43 9.68
N ARG A 9 9.55 -5.03 10.86
CA ARG A 9 8.68 -4.70 12.00
C ARG A 9 8.97 -3.31 12.57
N ASN A 10 10.24 -2.94 12.73
CA ASN A 10 10.62 -1.61 13.18
C ASN A 10 10.23 -0.55 12.14
N GLU A 11 10.54 -0.78 10.87
CA GLU A 11 10.18 0.15 9.78
C GLU A 11 8.65 0.29 9.64
N SER A 12 7.89 -0.79 9.83
CA SER A 12 6.42 -0.73 9.81
C SER A 12 5.84 0.06 10.99
N MET A 13 6.47 -0.01 12.16
CA MET A 13 6.08 0.77 13.34
C MET A 13 6.37 2.26 13.12
N ASP A 14 7.55 2.57 12.60
CA ASP A 14 7.95 3.94 12.25
C ASP A 14 7.06 4.54 11.17
N LEU A 15 6.72 3.75 10.14
CA LEU A 15 5.78 4.15 9.09
C LEU A 15 4.41 4.48 9.67
N LYS A 16 3.88 3.62 10.54
CA LYS A 16 2.59 3.84 11.20
C LYS A 16 2.60 5.11 12.04
N ASN A 17 3.64 5.35 12.83
CA ASN A 17 3.74 6.54 13.67
C ASN A 17 3.81 7.81 12.83
N LYS A 18 4.67 7.85 11.81
CA LYS A 18 4.79 8.99 10.89
C LYS A 18 3.51 9.27 10.12
N MET A 19 2.81 8.23 9.67
CA MET A 19 1.55 8.41 8.97
C MET A 19 0.43 8.85 9.90
N SER A 20 0.35 8.33 11.14
CA SER A 20 -0.61 8.83 12.13
C SER A 20 -0.37 10.33 12.40
N GLU A 21 0.88 10.73 12.62
CA GLU A 21 1.25 12.12 12.86
C GLU A 21 0.90 13.00 11.65
N PHE A 22 1.17 12.53 10.42
CA PHE A 22 0.77 13.24 9.21
C PHE A 22 -0.75 13.39 9.10
N LEU A 23 -1.51 12.33 9.34
CA LEU A 23 -2.98 12.36 9.25
C LEU A 23 -3.62 13.22 10.37
N GLU A 24 -3.00 13.26 11.54
CA GLU A 24 -3.41 14.17 12.64
C GLU A 24 -3.15 15.64 12.32
N ASN A 25 -2.12 15.95 11.55
CA ASN A 25 -1.85 17.32 11.10
C ASN A 25 -2.73 17.78 9.93
N VAL A 26 -3.45 16.85 9.29
CA VAL A 26 -4.21 17.08 8.04
C VAL A 26 -5.69 16.77 8.24
N THR A 27 -6.20 16.91 9.47
CA THR A 27 -7.59 16.58 9.86
C THR A 27 -8.64 17.39 9.11
N ASP A 28 -8.30 18.59 8.65
CA ASP A 28 -9.21 19.50 7.97
C ASP A 28 -9.27 19.26 6.44
N GLN A 29 -8.50 18.30 5.92
CA GLN A 29 -8.48 17.96 4.50
C GLN A 29 -8.93 16.52 4.28
N ASN A 30 -9.55 16.27 3.12
CA ASN A 30 -9.84 14.91 2.69
C ASN A 30 -8.54 14.27 2.18
N GLY A 31 -8.11 13.19 2.83
CA GLY A 31 -6.92 12.44 2.47
C GLY A 31 -7.26 11.23 1.61
N ILE A 32 -6.40 10.91 0.64
CA ILE A 32 -6.45 9.65 -0.09
C ILE A 32 -5.20 8.86 0.28
N LEU A 33 -5.38 7.71 0.91
CA LEU A 33 -4.31 6.79 1.22
C LEU A 33 -4.32 5.67 0.19
N VAL A 34 -3.26 5.54 -0.61
CA VAL A 34 -3.16 4.48 -1.62
C VAL A 34 -2.30 3.37 -1.05
N ASP A 35 -2.81 2.14 -1.08
CA ASP A 35 -2.00 0.98 -0.68
C ASP A 35 -1.00 0.58 -1.79
N VAL A 36 -0.08 -0.33 -1.48
CA VAL A 36 1.00 -0.69 -2.41
C VAL A 36 0.54 -1.82 -3.34
N PRO A 37 0.66 -1.67 -4.68
CA PRO A 37 0.22 -2.71 -5.62
C PRO A 37 1.04 -4.00 -5.50
N ASN A 38 0.42 -5.12 -5.87
CA ASN A 38 1.10 -6.41 -5.92
C ASN A 38 2.20 -6.42 -6.99
N ARG A 39 3.35 -7.01 -6.66
CA ARG A 39 4.46 -7.19 -7.60
C ARG A 39 4.34 -8.51 -8.31
N TYR A 40 3.87 -8.46 -9.56
CA TYR A 40 3.72 -9.63 -10.42
C TYR A 40 5.00 -10.02 -11.16
N ASP A 41 6.04 -9.19 -11.07
CA ASP A 41 7.41 -9.54 -11.48
C ASP A 41 8.05 -10.55 -10.52
N LEU A 42 7.49 -10.69 -9.31
CA LEU A 42 7.95 -11.62 -8.28
C LEU A 42 6.96 -12.75 -8.05
N VAL A 43 7.46 -13.89 -7.58
CA VAL A 43 6.61 -14.98 -7.11
C VAL A 43 5.71 -14.52 -5.95
N ASN A 44 4.50 -15.05 -5.91
CA ASN A 44 3.47 -14.66 -4.94
C ASN A 44 3.92 -14.83 -3.47
N TRP A 45 4.77 -15.82 -3.20
CA TRP A 45 5.27 -16.13 -1.87
C TRP A 45 6.56 -15.38 -1.50
N SER A 46 7.06 -14.52 -2.40
CA SER A 46 8.27 -13.73 -2.16
C SER A 46 8.15 -12.92 -0.86
N CYS A 47 9.29 -12.72 -0.18
CA CYS A 47 9.34 -11.90 1.02
C CYS A 47 8.79 -10.50 0.77
N VAL A 48 9.08 -9.92 -0.40
CA VAL A 48 8.57 -8.61 -0.81
C VAL A 48 7.05 -8.58 -0.84
N ASN A 49 6.39 -9.50 -1.57
CA ASN A 49 4.92 -9.54 -1.62
C ASN A 49 4.29 -9.83 -0.24
N LYS A 50 4.97 -10.60 0.62
CA LYS A 50 4.51 -10.83 2.01
C LYS A 50 4.57 -9.55 2.85
N GLU A 51 5.66 -8.80 2.77
CA GLU A 51 5.78 -7.52 3.48
C GLU A 51 4.83 -6.48 2.91
N THR A 52 4.68 -6.37 1.59
CA THR A 52 3.68 -5.51 0.93
C THR A 52 2.27 -5.74 1.49
N ARG A 53 1.84 -7.00 1.64
CA ARG A 53 0.53 -7.30 2.23
C ARG A 53 0.40 -6.88 3.69
N LYS A 54 1.46 -7.06 4.48
CA LYS A 54 1.46 -6.61 5.88
C LYS A 54 1.36 -5.09 5.95
N THR A 55 2.13 -4.37 5.13
CA THR A 55 2.07 -2.92 5.04
C THR A 55 0.69 -2.45 4.62
N ASN A 56 0.08 -3.02 3.58
CA ASN A 56 -1.26 -2.64 3.13
C ASN A 56 -2.32 -2.87 4.21
N ARG A 57 -2.19 -3.95 5.01
CA ARG A 57 -3.06 -4.16 6.17
C ARG A 57 -2.92 -3.04 7.20
N VAL A 58 -1.70 -2.61 7.50
CA VAL A 58 -1.44 -1.48 8.41
C VAL A 58 -2.03 -0.18 7.85
N LEU A 59 -1.90 0.08 6.54
CA LEU A 59 -2.48 1.25 5.88
C LEU A 59 -4.01 1.25 5.95
N ASN A 60 -4.64 0.10 5.68
CA ASN A 60 -6.09 -0.06 5.81
C ASN A 60 -6.57 0.16 7.25
N GLU A 61 -5.89 -0.45 8.23
CA GLU A 61 -6.18 -0.24 9.66
C GLU A 61 -6.00 1.23 10.05
N LEU A 62 -5.03 1.94 9.48
CA LEU A 62 -4.81 3.35 9.75
C LEU A 62 -5.90 4.22 9.12
N GLY A 63 -6.18 4.06 7.83
CA GLY A 63 -7.20 4.84 7.13
C GLY A 63 -8.60 4.66 7.73
N SER A 64 -8.94 3.47 8.21
CA SER A 64 -10.22 3.23 8.91
C SER A 64 -10.43 4.05 10.18
N LYS A 65 -9.36 4.60 10.78
CA LYS A 65 -9.45 5.45 11.98
C LYS A 65 -9.83 6.89 11.67
N TYR A 66 -9.58 7.35 10.46
CA TYR A 66 -9.77 8.74 10.07
C TYR A 66 -10.93 8.85 9.08
N LYS A 67 -12.03 9.49 9.48
CA LYS A 67 -13.25 9.60 8.65
C LYS A 67 -13.05 10.41 7.36
N ASN A 68 -12.07 11.32 7.36
CA ASN A 68 -11.66 12.15 6.24
C ASN A 68 -10.66 11.45 5.30
N VAL A 69 -10.28 10.19 5.58
CA VAL A 69 -9.33 9.44 4.77
C VAL A 69 -10.03 8.32 4.04
N THR A 70 -9.89 8.30 2.72
CA THR A 70 -10.32 7.17 1.89
C THR A 70 -9.12 6.33 1.53
N VAL A 71 -9.20 5.02 1.78
CA VAL A 71 -8.16 4.08 1.36
C VAL A 71 -8.48 3.54 -0.02
N VAL A 72 -7.52 3.64 -0.94
CA VAL A 72 -7.62 3.13 -2.31
C VAL A 72 -6.77 1.86 -2.42
N GLU A 73 -7.44 0.76 -2.74
CA GLU A 73 -6.84 -0.58 -2.84
C GLU A 73 -6.19 -0.80 -4.22
N ALA A 74 -5.07 -0.14 -4.49
CA ALA A 74 -4.23 -0.42 -5.66
C ALA A 74 -3.72 -1.88 -5.69
N SER A 75 -3.64 -2.54 -4.53
CA SER A 75 -3.30 -3.96 -4.42
C SER A 75 -4.36 -4.90 -5.00
N SER A 76 -5.60 -4.46 -5.15
CA SER A 76 -6.65 -5.22 -5.84
C SER A 76 -6.44 -5.31 -7.36
N ALA A 77 -5.53 -4.50 -7.92
CA ALA A 77 -5.24 -4.48 -9.34
C ALA A 77 -4.70 -5.83 -9.83
N ILE A 78 -5.39 -6.41 -10.81
CA ILE A 78 -5.02 -7.70 -11.41
C ILE A 78 -3.76 -7.58 -12.30
N ARG A 79 -3.19 -8.73 -12.66
CA ARG A 79 -2.00 -8.82 -13.51
C ARG A 79 -2.11 -8.01 -14.81
N ASP A 80 -3.29 -8.03 -15.43
CA ASP A 80 -3.60 -7.36 -16.70
C ASP A 80 -3.57 -5.82 -16.60
N MET A 81 -3.56 -5.28 -15.38
CA MET A 81 -3.42 -3.85 -15.12
C MET A 81 -1.95 -3.42 -15.00
N HIS A 82 -1.01 -4.35 -15.10
CA HIS A 82 0.42 -4.08 -15.00
C HIS A 82 1.11 -4.13 -16.37
N THR A 83 2.31 -3.55 -16.46
CA THR A 83 3.20 -3.68 -17.61
C THR A 83 3.57 -5.14 -17.83
N GLN A 84 4.17 -5.46 -18.98
CA GLN A 84 4.66 -6.82 -19.26
C GLN A 84 5.63 -7.33 -18.18
N GLN A 85 6.39 -6.42 -17.56
CA GLN A 85 7.32 -6.77 -16.48
C GLN A 85 6.58 -7.10 -15.17
N GLY A 86 5.39 -6.54 -14.92
CA GLY A 86 4.59 -6.87 -13.73
C GLY A 86 4.83 -5.98 -12.51
N MET A 87 5.73 -4.99 -12.60
CA MET A 87 6.04 -4.06 -11.51
C MET A 87 5.23 -2.76 -11.55
N HIS A 88 4.99 -2.19 -12.73
CA HIS A 88 4.32 -0.90 -12.89
C HIS A 88 2.92 -1.09 -13.45
N PHE A 89 2.01 -0.15 -13.19
CA PHE A 89 0.72 -0.12 -13.89
C PHE A 89 0.88 0.27 -15.35
N ASN A 90 0.15 -0.41 -16.22
CA ASN A 90 -0.04 -0.01 -17.61
C ASN A 90 -1.11 1.08 -17.72
N SER A 91 -1.42 1.53 -18.93
CA SER A 91 -2.42 2.58 -19.17
C SER A 91 -3.80 2.27 -18.59
N ARG A 92 -4.20 0.98 -18.58
CA ARG A 92 -5.46 0.52 -17.98
C ARG A 92 -5.40 0.56 -16.46
N GLY A 93 -4.30 0.09 -15.87
CA GLY A 93 -4.08 0.16 -14.43
C GLY A 93 -4.16 1.59 -13.91
N LYS A 94 -3.42 2.52 -14.52
CA LYS A 94 -3.41 3.94 -14.12
C LYS A 94 -4.79 4.60 -14.17
N ARG A 95 -5.62 4.21 -15.14
CA ARG A 95 -6.98 4.76 -15.30
C ARG A 95 -7.95 4.22 -14.25
N ASN A 96 -7.78 2.98 -13.81
CA ASN A 96 -8.71 2.31 -12.91
C ASN A 96 -8.26 2.32 -11.44
N SER A 97 -6.99 2.64 -11.17
CA SER A 97 -6.40 2.62 -9.82
C SER A 97 -6.60 3.92 -9.04
N ILE A 98 -7.06 5.00 -9.70
CA ILE A 98 -7.35 6.29 -9.05
C ILE A 98 -8.83 6.60 -9.33
N PRO A 99 -9.72 6.53 -8.32
CA PRO A 99 -11.07 7.05 -8.50
C PRO A 99 -10.95 8.54 -8.82
N THR A 100 -11.47 8.93 -9.99
CA THR A 100 -11.55 10.32 -10.46
C THR A 100 -12.90 10.91 -10.09
#